data_AF-A0A1K1MBS5-F1
#
_entry.id   AF-A0A1K1MBS5-F1
#
_cell.length_a   1.000
_cell.length_b   1.000
_cell.length_c   1.000
_cell.angle_alpha   90.00
_cell.angle_beta   90.00
_cell.angle_gamma   90.00
#
_symmetry.space_group_name_H-M   'P 1'
#
loop_
_entity.id
_entity.type
_entity.pdbx_description
1 polymer ?
#
loop_
_entity_poly.entity_id
_entity_poly.type
_entity_poly.pdbx_seq_one_letter_code
_entity_poly.pdbx_strand_id
1 'polypeptide(L)'
;MNGNSGFSVPMALLDFIPVALFFFGSLRIGKDLSKRMNTADKLVYYWGFLYITGAGTTKALHKLIYAVSGKNIAWMKGQFFVNQSLGFLLMGIALLYSLRLTSKSAAADGQESEESGKEYAIIPNGALVCMIIVGMCAVYSSLCKYASKLKCTKAIVMLVISFFLYLGMGYLSSKDFDSAKMNWIAQCLNTSAQALYLLGALMLHEAGLGKLKNE
;
A
#
# COMPACT_ATOMS: atom_id res chain seq x y z
N MET A 1 -34.17 10.23 -12.06
CA MET A 1 -33.10 10.96 -12.80
C MET A 1 -31.79 10.26 -12.55
N ASN A 2 -31.20 9.68 -13.60
CA ASN A 2 -30.02 8.81 -13.55
C ASN A 2 -28.77 9.62 -13.18
N GLY A 3 -28.33 9.50 -11.94
CA GLY A 3 -27.04 10.01 -11.48
C GLY A 3 -25.91 9.10 -11.97
N ASN A 4 -25.51 9.29 -13.24
CA ASN A 4 -24.24 8.79 -13.76
C ASN A 4 -23.09 9.44 -12.98
N SER A 5 -22.74 8.91 -11.81
CA SER A 5 -21.37 9.07 -11.34
C SER A 5 -20.49 8.18 -12.24
N GLY A 6 -19.38 8.71 -12.74
CA GLY A 6 -18.58 8.14 -13.84
C GLY A 6 -17.88 6.80 -13.58
N PHE A 7 -18.41 5.92 -12.74
CA PHE A 7 -17.88 4.59 -12.47
C PHE A 7 -18.54 3.55 -13.37
N SER A 8 -17.77 2.98 -14.29
CA SER A 8 -18.21 1.88 -15.16
C SER A 8 -17.79 0.52 -14.58
N VAL A 9 -18.53 -0.55 -14.91
CA VAL A 9 -18.17 -1.93 -14.53
C VAL A 9 -16.73 -2.29 -14.95
N PRO A 10 -16.27 -1.98 -16.19
CA PRO A 10 -14.88 -2.22 -16.57
C PRO A 10 -13.87 -1.48 -15.69
N MET A 11 -14.18 -0.25 -15.27
CA MET A 11 -13.31 0.52 -14.40
C MET A 11 -13.20 -0.13 -13.00
N ALA A 12 -14.32 -0.58 -12.44
CA ALA A 12 -14.33 -1.27 -11.14
C ALA A 12 -13.55 -2.61 -11.18
N LEU A 13 -13.60 -3.33 -12.30
CA LEU A 13 -12.79 -4.54 -12.49
C LEU A 13 -11.30 -4.21 -12.58
N LEU A 14 -10.95 -3.11 -13.24
CA LEU A 14 -9.57 -2.63 -13.35
C LEU A 14 -8.98 -2.21 -12.01
N ASP A 15 -9.80 -1.83 -11.02
CA ASP A 15 -9.36 -1.57 -9.65
C ASP A 15 -8.77 -2.80 -8.94
N PHE A 16 -9.13 -4.02 -9.34
CA PHE A 16 -8.54 -5.24 -8.75
C PHE A 16 -7.10 -5.49 -9.23
N ILE A 17 -6.73 -5.03 -10.42
CA ILE A 17 -5.39 -5.24 -10.99
C ILE A 17 -4.29 -4.62 -10.10
N PRO A 18 -4.32 -3.32 -9.74
CA PRO A 18 -3.30 -2.75 -8.86
C PRO A 18 -3.30 -3.43 -7.48
N VAL A 19 -4.46 -3.87 -6.97
CA VAL A 19 -4.54 -4.60 -5.69
C VAL A 19 -3.79 -5.93 -5.77
N ALA A 20 -4.00 -6.70 -6.84
CA ALA A 20 -3.29 -7.96 -7.06
C ALA A 20 -1.78 -7.74 -7.24
N LEU A 21 -1.37 -6.73 -8.02
CA LEU A 21 0.04 -6.39 -8.24
C LEU A 21 0.74 -6.01 -6.93
N PHE A 22 0.11 -5.14 -6.14
CA PHE A 22 0.59 -4.78 -4.79
C PHE A 22 0.67 -6.02 -3.89
N PHE A 23 -0.35 -6.87 -3.93
CA PHE A 23 -0.43 -8.09 -3.12
C PHE A 23 0.76 -9.00 -3.39
N PHE A 24 1.02 -9.33 -4.65
CA PHE A 24 2.14 -10.20 -5.01
C PHE A 24 3.50 -9.57 -4.74
N GLY A 25 3.66 -8.27 -4.97
CA GLY A 25 4.91 -7.56 -4.71
C GLY A 25 5.25 -7.54 -3.21
N SER A 26 4.25 -7.21 -2.39
CA SER A 26 4.42 -7.15 -0.93
C SER A 26 4.58 -8.53 -0.32
N LEU A 27 3.79 -9.53 -0.76
CA LEU A 27 3.97 -10.90 -0.31
C LEU A 27 5.38 -11.43 -0.61
N ARG A 28 5.94 -11.04 -1.76
CA ARG A 28 7.31 -11.41 -2.13
C ARG A 28 8.36 -10.77 -1.21
N ILE A 29 8.26 -9.46 -1.00
CA ILE A 29 9.14 -8.72 -0.08
C ILE A 29 9.05 -9.31 1.34
N GLY A 30 7.84 -9.54 1.84
CA GLY A 30 7.61 -10.11 3.16
C GLY A 30 8.22 -11.50 3.33
N LYS A 31 8.13 -12.37 2.31
CA LYS A 31 8.79 -13.68 2.31
C LYS A 31 10.32 -13.56 2.32
N ASP A 32 10.88 -12.67 1.51
CA ASP A 32 12.34 -12.49 1.42
C ASP A 32 12.92 -11.88 2.70
N LEU A 33 12.23 -10.92 3.31
CA LEU A 33 12.67 -10.28 4.55
C LEU A 33 12.27 -11.05 5.80
N SER A 34 11.43 -12.09 5.69
CA SER A 34 10.95 -12.89 6.83
C SER A 34 12.06 -13.46 7.70
N LYS A 35 13.25 -13.74 7.15
CA LYS A 35 14.40 -14.23 7.94
C LYS A 35 15.16 -13.12 8.66
N ARG A 36 15.01 -11.86 8.23
CA ARG A 36 15.68 -10.69 8.80
C ARG A 36 14.81 -9.94 9.80
N MET A 37 13.49 -10.08 9.69
CA MET A 37 12.52 -9.52 10.62
C MET A 37 12.41 -10.41 11.87
N ASN A 38 12.29 -9.78 13.05
CA ASN A 38 11.86 -10.49 14.25
C ASN A 38 10.36 -10.85 14.14
N THR A 39 9.81 -11.58 15.12
CA THR A 39 8.39 -11.98 15.09
C THR A 39 7.44 -10.78 15.10
N ALA A 40 7.74 -9.74 15.89
CA ALA A 40 6.93 -8.53 15.97
C ALA A 40 6.92 -7.76 14.64
N ASP A 41 8.08 -7.54 14.03
CA ASP A 41 8.24 -6.86 12.74
C ASP A 41 7.49 -7.61 11.63
N LYS A 42 7.53 -8.95 11.63
CA LYS A 42 6.74 -9.76 10.68
C LYS A 42 5.25 -9.55 10.89
N LEU A 43 4.77 -9.61 12.13
CA LEU A 43 3.36 -9.39 12.44
C LEU A 43 2.92 -8.00 12.00
N VAL A 44 3.68 -6.95 12.36
CA VAL A 44 3.40 -5.57 11.97
C VAL A 44 3.40 -5.40 10.45
N TYR A 45 4.37 -6.01 9.75
CA TYR A 45 4.44 -6.01 8.29
C TYR A 45 3.20 -6.65 7.66
N TYR A 46 2.84 -7.87 8.08
CA TYR A 46 1.71 -8.60 7.51
C TYR A 46 0.37 -7.97 7.86
N TRP A 47 0.21 -7.41 9.06
CA TRP A 47 -0.96 -6.60 9.39
C TRP A 47 -1.07 -5.39 8.49
N GLY A 48 0.01 -4.62 8.32
CA GLY A 48 0.02 -3.47 7.42
C GLY A 48 -0.33 -3.84 5.98
N PHE A 49 0.26 -4.92 5.49
CA PHE A 49 -0.02 -5.51 4.17
C PHE A 49 -1.49 -5.93 3.99
N LEU A 50 -2.09 -6.59 4.99
CA LEU A 50 -3.48 -7.00 4.97
C LEU A 50 -4.42 -5.79 4.99
N TYR A 51 -4.11 -4.75 5.75
CA TYR A 51 -4.87 -3.50 5.76
C TYR A 51 -4.88 -2.81 4.39
N ILE A 52 -3.73 -2.68 3.71
CA ILE A 52 -3.66 -2.07 2.37
C ILE A 52 -4.43 -2.90 1.35
N THR A 53 -4.21 -4.22 1.34
CA THR A 53 -4.88 -5.12 0.39
C THR A 53 -6.39 -5.15 0.63
N GLY A 54 -6.81 -5.25 1.89
CA GLY A 54 -8.21 -5.22 2.30
C GLY A 54 -8.89 -3.90 1.95
N ALA A 55 -8.21 -2.77 2.14
CA ALA A 55 -8.70 -1.45 1.70
C ALA A 55 -8.95 -1.44 0.18
N GLY A 56 -7.95 -1.84 -0.60
CA GLY A 56 -8.03 -1.89 -2.06
C GLY A 56 -9.17 -2.78 -2.57
N THR A 57 -9.27 -3.99 -2.04
CA THR A 57 -10.36 -4.94 -2.37
C THR A 57 -11.72 -4.38 -2.01
N THR A 58 -11.88 -3.80 -0.82
CA THR A 58 -13.14 -3.19 -0.38
C THR A 58 -13.55 -2.03 -1.28
N LYS A 59 -12.60 -1.19 -1.71
CA LYS A 59 -12.86 -0.09 -2.66
C LYS A 59 -13.28 -0.60 -4.03
N ALA A 60 -12.59 -1.62 -4.57
CA ALA A 60 -12.95 -2.21 -5.85
C ALA A 60 -14.35 -2.85 -5.81
N LEU A 61 -14.67 -3.56 -4.72
CA LEU A 61 -16.00 -4.13 -4.48
C LEU A 61 -17.08 -3.06 -4.34
N HIS A 62 -16.81 -1.96 -3.61
CA HIS A 62 -17.75 -0.84 -3.49
C HIS A 62 -18.09 -0.25 -4.86
N LYS A 63 -17.08 0.01 -5.71
CA LYS A 63 -17.28 0.51 -7.07
C LYS A 63 -18.07 -0.46 -7.93
N LEU A 64 -17.82 -1.76 -7.82
CA LEU A 64 -18.52 -2.79 -8.59
C LEU A 64 -20.00 -2.88 -8.17
N ILE A 65 -20.27 -2.92 -6.87
CA ILE A 65 -21.65 -2.95 -6.34
C ILE A 65 -22.39 -1.68 -6.79
N TYR A 66 -21.75 -0.52 -6.67
CA TYR A 66 -22.34 0.74 -7.10
C TYR A 66 -22.65 0.74 -8.61
N ALA A 67 -21.71 0.26 -9.45
CA ALA A 67 -21.89 0.22 -10.90
C ALA A 67 -22.99 -0.76 -11.36
N VAL A 68 -23.19 -1.88 -10.65
CA VAL A 68 -24.19 -2.90 -11.00
C VAL A 68 -25.58 -2.59 -10.41
N SER A 69 -25.64 -2.10 -9.17
CA SER A 69 -26.90 -1.96 -8.42
C SER A 69 -27.35 -0.52 -8.18
N GLY A 70 -26.49 0.46 -8.46
CA GLY A 70 -26.72 1.86 -8.09
C GLY A 70 -26.69 2.12 -6.57
N LYS A 71 -26.50 1.10 -5.74
CA LYS A 71 -26.53 1.20 -4.28
C LYS A 71 -25.19 1.71 -3.75
N ASN A 72 -25.21 2.85 -3.06
CA ASN A 72 -24.04 3.37 -2.36
C ASN A 72 -23.98 2.87 -0.92
N ILE A 73 -22.97 2.06 -0.62
CA ILE A 73 -22.74 1.51 0.72
C ILE A 73 -21.71 2.37 1.45
N ALA A 74 -22.17 3.23 2.34
CA ALA A 74 -21.35 4.26 2.99
C ALA A 74 -20.17 3.71 3.81
N TRP A 75 -20.36 2.59 4.52
CA TRP A 75 -19.31 2.00 5.35
C TRP A 75 -18.10 1.56 4.52
N MET A 76 -18.32 0.96 3.34
CA MET A 76 -17.23 0.51 2.45
C MET A 76 -16.40 1.68 1.93
N LYS A 77 -17.07 2.81 1.65
CA LYS A 77 -16.42 4.05 1.22
C LYS A 77 -15.54 4.64 2.33
N GLY A 78 -16.02 4.62 3.58
CA GLY A 78 -15.32 5.21 4.73
C GLY A 78 -14.08 4.44 5.18
N GLN A 79 -14.05 3.12 4.96
CA GLN A 79 -12.97 2.25 5.44
C GLN A 79 -11.68 2.31 4.60
N PHE A 80 -11.78 2.68 3.32
CA PHE A 80 -10.64 2.66 2.40
C PHE A 80 -9.47 3.49 2.93
N PHE A 81 -9.74 4.75 3.29
CA PHE A 81 -8.69 5.69 3.62
C PHE A 81 -8.01 5.33 4.95
N VAL A 82 -8.80 4.97 5.96
CA VAL A 82 -8.31 4.56 7.28
C VAL A 82 -7.43 3.31 7.18
N ASN A 83 -7.92 2.27 6.52
CA ASN A 83 -7.18 1.02 6.38
C ASN A 83 -5.92 1.20 5.55
N GLN A 84 -5.98 2.00 4.48
CA GLN A 84 -4.80 2.30 3.67
C GLN A 84 -3.74 3.10 4.46
N SER A 85 -4.15 4.09 5.25
CA SER A 85 -3.25 4.88 6.11
C SER A 85 -2.54 4.04 7.14
N LEU A 86 -3.30 3.27 7.93
CA LEU A 86 -2.73 2.38 8.94
C LEU A 86 -1.83 1.33 8.29
N GLY A 87 -2.28 0.79 7.16
CA GLY A 87 -1.55 -0.21 6.43
C GLY A 87 -0.16 0.24 5.97
N PHE A 88 -0.05 1.39 5.31
CA PHE A 88 1.25 1.92 4.88
C PHE A 88 2.14 2.32 6.04
N LEU A 89 1.56 2.86 7.12
CA LEU A 89 2.33 3.24 8.30
C LEU A 89 2.95 2.00 8.97
N LEU A 90 2.15 0.97 9.24
CA LEU A 90 2.62 -0.29 9.84
C LEU A 90 3.68 -0.96 8.96
N MET A 91 3.41 -1.10 7.66
CA MET A 91 4.35 -1.73 6.73
C MET A 91 5.66 -0.94 6.62
N GLY A 92 5.58 0.40 6.64
CA GLY A 92 6.75 1.28 6.64
C GLY A 92 7.58 1.18 7.92
N ILE A 93 6.93 1.14 9.09
CA ILE A 93 7.58 0.95 10.38
C ILE A 93 8.34 -0.39 10.39
N ALA A 94 7.69 -1.49 10.03
CA ALA A 94 8.32 -2.81 10.01
C ALA A 94 9.55 -2.88 9.10
N LEU A 95 9.49 -2.26 7.91
CA LEU A 95 10.62 -2.21 6.97
C LEU A 95 11.77 -1.32 7.47
N LEU A 96 11.46 -0.23 8.18
CA LEU A 96 12.50 0.61 8.79
C LEU A 96 13.19 -0.12 9.95
N TYR A 97 12.44 -0.84 10.79
CA TYR A 97 13.01 -1.64 11.87
C TYR A 97 13.86 -2.80 11.33
N SER A 98 13.42 -3.46 10.25
CA SER A 98 14.21 -4.52 9.60
C SER A 98 15.52 -4.03 8.99
N LEU A 99 15.67 -2.71 8.79
CA LEU A 99 16.94 -2.05 8.43
C LEU A 99 17.80 -1.66 9.63
N ARG A 100 17.20 -1.38 10.80
CA ARG A 100 17.90 -0.93 12.02
C ARG A 100 18.48 -2.07 12.85
N LEU A 101 18.17 -3.33 12.57
CA LEU A 101 18.80 -4.48 13.21
C LEU A 101 20.31 -4.69 12.87
N THR A 102 21.01 -3.67 12.36
CA THR A 102 22.50 -3.53 12.40
C THR A 102 22.97 -2.53 13.49
N SER A 103 22.10 -1.97 14.32
CA SER A 103 22.54 -1.18 15.48
C SER A 103 21.55 -1.24 16.63
N LYS A 104 21.93 -2.04 17.64
CA LYS A 104 21.43 -2.12 19.03
C LYS A 104 19.95 -1.83 19.28
N SER A 105 19.28 -2.89 19.72
CA SER A 105 18.03 -2.95 20.48
C SER A 105 17.63 -1.65 21.18
N ALA A 106 16.42 -1.18 20.89
CA ALA A 106 15.66 -0.34 21.79
C ALA A 106 14.21 -0.83 21.78
N ALA A 107 13.78 -1.24 22.96
CA ALA A 107 12.48 -1.79 23.30
C ALA A 107 11.31 -0.96 22.75
N ALA A 108 10.28 -1.65 22.27
CA ALA A 108 8.92 -1.15 22.31
C ALA A 108 8.11 -2.23 23.05
N ASP A 109 7.67 -1.83 24.22
CA ASP A 109 6.91 -2.60 25.19
C ASP A 109 5.60 -3.11 24.59
N GLY A 110 5.22 -4.31 25.00
CA GLY A 110 4.02 -4.99 24.53
C GLY A 110 2.78 -4.35 25.13
N GLN A 111 1.91 -3.85 24.28
CA GLN A 111 0.49 -3.76 24.61
C GLN A 111 -0.31 -4.42 23.49
N GLU A 112 -0.77 -5.64 23.78
CA GLU A 112 -1.94 -6.21 23.12
C GLU A 112 -3.13 -5.32 23.44
N SER A 113 -3.84 -4.86 22.42
CA SER A 113 -5.15 -4.21 22.58
C SER A 113 -6.21 -5.14 22.01
N GLU A 114 -7.10 -5.56 22.90
CA GLU A 114 -8.32 -6.33 22.61
C GLU A 114 -9.14 -5.69 21.49
N GLU A 115 -9.62 -6.54 20.59
CA GLU A 115 -10.67 -6.22 19.63
C GLU A 115 -11.95 -5.87 20.38
N SER A 116 -12.31 -4.59 20.35
CA SER A 116 -13.67 -4.15 20.66
C SER A 116 -14.18 -3.33 19.49
N GLY A 117 -15.14 -3.90 18.75
CA GLY A 117 -15.80 -3.24 17.64
C GLY A 117 -16.42 -1.92 18.07
N LYS A 118 -15.76 -0.82 17.74
CA LYS A 118 -16.29 0.54 17.87
C LYS A 118 -16.08 1.30 16.58
N GLU A 119 -17.11 2.01 16.18
CA GLU A 119 -17.10 3.00 15.10
C GLU A 119 -15.88 3.91 15.24
N TYR A 120 -15.07 3.98 14.18
CA TYR A 120 -13.80 4.70 14.19
C TYR A 120 -14.03 6.20 14.47
N ALA A 121 -13.33 6.69 15.50
CA ALA A 121 -13.23 8.11 15.83
C ALA A 121 -12.80 8.91 14.59
N ILE A 122 -13.34 10.12 14.45
CA ILE A 122 -13.14 11.01 13.30
C ILE A 122 -11.68 11.50 13.31
N ILE A 123 -10.76 10.71 12.76
CA ILE A 123 -9.42 11.19 12.43
C ILE A 123 -9.58 12.17 11.27
N PRO A 124 -9.07 13.42 11.37
CA PRO A 124 -9.17 14.36 10.26
C PRO A 124 -8.55 13.79 9.00
N ASN A 125 -9.21 13.94 7.85
CA ASN A 125 -8.74 13.39 6.57
C ASN A 125 -7.29 13.80 6.25
N GLY A 126 -6.88 15.03 6.60
CA GLY A 126 -5.50 15.49 6.43
C GLY A 126 -4.47 14.66 7.20
N ALA A 127 -4.78 14.23 8.43
CA ALA A 127 -3.87 13.40 9.23
C ALA A 127 -3.71 12.00 8.60
N LEU A 128 -4.80 11.42 8.08
CA LEU A 128 -4.77 10.14 7.38
C LEU A 128 -3.94 10.23 6.07
N VAL A 129 -4.02 11.34 5.32
CA VAL A 129 -3.16 11.60 4.14
C VAL A 129 -1.69 11.63 4.55
N CYS A 130 -1.36 12.36 5.63
CA CYS A 130 0.01 12.46 6.13
C CYS A 130 0.56 11.08 6.53
N MET A 131 -0.25 10.23 7.18
CA MET A 131 0.14 8.87 7.52
C MET A 131 0.43 8.02 6.28
N ILE A 132 -0.39 8.13 5.22
CA ILE A 132 -0.13 7.45 3.93
C ILE A 132 1.20 7.91 3.35
N ILE A 133 1.42 9.22 3.25
CA ILE A 133 2.66 9.77 2.67
C ILE A 133 3.88 9.33 3.46
N VAL A 134 3.87 9.48 4.79
CA VAL A 134 4.99 9.09 5.66
C VAL A 134 5.24 7.58 5.59
N GLY A 135 4.19 6.76 5.69
CA GLY A 135 4.28 5.30 5.60
C GLY A 135 4.82 4.84 4.25
N MET A 136 4.35 5.43 3.15
CA MET A 136 4.87 5.15 1.82
C MET A 136 6.34 5.56 1.68
N CYS A 137 6.71 6.76 2.11
CA CYS A 137 8.11 7.19 2.11
C CYS A 137 8.98 6.19 2.87
N ALA A 138 8.51 5.69 4.03
CA ALA A 138 9.20 4.66 4.81
C ALA A 138 9.34 3.34 4.04
N VAL A 139 8.28 2.83 3.43
CA VAL A 139 8.30 1.60 2.61
C VAL A 139 9.29 1.75 1.45
N TYR A 140 9.11 2.77 0.62
CA TYR A 140 9.90 2.95 -0.62
C TYR A 140 11.37 3.26 -0.33
N SER A 141 11.65 4.14 0.64
CA SER A 141 13.04 4.42 1.03
C SER A 141 13.73 3.18 1.61
N SER A 142 13.00 2.33 2.35
CA SER A 142 13.56 1.09 2.89
C SER A 142 13.92 0.10 1.78
N LEU A 143 13.04 -0.07 0.80
CA LEU A 143 13.30 -0.93 -0.35
C LEU A 143 14.44 -0.40 -1.24
N CYS A 144 14.51 0.91 -1.46
CA CYS A 144 15.65 1.53 -2.15
C CYS A 144 16.95 1.30 -1.39
N LYS A 145 16.96 1.36 -0.05
CA LYS A 145 18.14 1.03 0.76
C LYS A 145 18.56 -0.44 0.60
N TYR A 146 17.62 -1.38 0.59
CA TYR A 146 17.92 -2.78 0.29
C TYR A 146 18.48 -2.95 -1.12
N ALA A 147 17.88 -2.29 -2.11
CA ALA A 147 18.36 -2.31 -3.49
C ALA A 147 19.79 -1.76 -3.61
N SER A 148 20.12 -0.68 -2.89
CA SER A 148 21.48 -0.14 -2.83
C SER A 148 22.47 -1.12 -2.19
N LYS A 149 22.09 -1.79 -1.09
CA LYS A 149 22.92 -2.84 -0.48
C LYS A 149 23.19 -4.01 -1.43
N LEU A 150 22.20 -4.34 -2.27
CA LEU A 150 22.30 -5.39 -3.30
C LEU A 150 22.89 -4.89 -4.63
N LYS A 151 23.28 -3.60 -4.73
CA LYS A 151 23.77 -2.96 -5.96
C LYS A 151 22.82 -3.10 -7.16
N CYS A 152 21.51 -3.19 -6.90
CA CYS A 152 20.48 -3.34 -7.93
C CYS A 152 19.86 -1.99 -8.30
N THR A 153 20.57 -1.20 -9.11
CA THR A 153 20.12 0.15 -9.54
C THR A 153 18.80 0.11 -10.31
N LYS A 154 18.55 -0.97 -11.08
CA LYS A 154 17.29 -1.15 -11.81
C LYS A 154 16.09 -1.18 -10.86
N ALA A 155 16.19 -1.90 -9.75
CA ALA A 155 15.13 -1.95 -8.75
C ALA A 155 14.87 -0.56 -8.13
N ILE A 156 15.92 0.23 -7.85
CA ILE A 156 15.78 1.61 -7.35
C ILE A 156 14.98 2.46 -8.34
N VAL A 157 15.32 2.41 -9.63
CA VAL A 157 14.62 3.19 -10.66
C VAL A 157 13.14 2.80 -10.73
N MET A 158 12.83 1.51 -10.74
CA MET A 158 11.43 1.03 -10.77
C MET A 158 10.65 1.50 -9.55
N LEU A 159 11.25 1.41 -8.35
CA LEU A 159 10.63 1.82 -7.09
C LEU A 159 10.42 3.34 -7.02
N VAL A 160 11.37 4.14 -7.49
CA VAL A 160 11.26 5.61 -7.49
C VAL A 160 10.16 6.07 -8.46
N ILE A 161 10.12 5.52 -9.67
CA ILE A 161 9.04 5.84 -10.64
C ILE A 161 7.69 5.41 -10.07
N SER A 162 7.59 4.20 -9.51
CA SER A 162 6.39 3.71 -8.84
C SER A 162 5.88 4.66 -7.76
N PHE A 163 6.79 5.16 -6.90
CA PHE A 163 6.46 6.11 -5.84
C PHE A 163 5.83 7.40 -6.39
N PHE A 164 6.44 8.01 -7.41
CA PHE A 164 5.91 9.24 -8.00
C PHE A 164 4.59 9.04 -8.75
N LEU A 165 4.40 7.91 -9.43
CA LEU A 165 3.12 7.58 -10.05
C LEU A 165 2.01 7.41 -9.00
N TYR A 166 2.35 6.81 -7.85
CA TYR A 166 1.40 6.67 -6.75
C TYR A 166 1.04 8.01 -6.10
N LEU A 167 2.02 8.91 -5.88
CA LEU A 167 1.75 10.27 -5.44
C LEU A 167 0.93 11.05 -6.46
N GLY A 168 1.23 10.91 -7.75
CA GLY A 168 0.47 11.51 -8.84
C GLY A 168 -0.99 11.06 -8.82
N MET A 169 -1.23 9.76 -8.62
CA MET A 169 -2.58 9.22 -8.44
C MET A 169 -3.28 9.82 -7.21
N GLY A 170 -2.59 9.92 -6.07
CA GLY A 170 -3.14 10.53 -4.85
C GLY A 170 -3.49 12.02 -5.04
N TYR A 171 -2.65 12.77 -5.76
CA TYR A 171 -2.93 14.15 -6.14
C TYR A 171 -4.14 14.25 -7.06
N LEU A 172 -4.19 13.44 -8.12
CA LEU A 172 -5.38 13.38 -8.98
C LEU A 172 -6.60 13.04 -8.14
N SER A 173 -6.47 12.10 -7.18
CA SER A 173 -7.50 11.66 -6.22
C SER A 173 -8.09 12.78 -5.36
N SER A 174 -7.40 13.92 -5.27
CA SER A 174 -7.83 15.11 -4.52
C SER A 174 -8.52 16.19 -5.37
N LYS A 175 -8.48 16.06 -6.71
CA LYS A 175 -9.18 16.95 -7.65
C LYS A 175 -10.50 16.30 -8.08
N ASP A 176 -11.52 17.09 -8.42
CA ASP A 176 -12.87 16.58 -8.70
C ASP A 176 -12.89 15.45 -9.76
N PHE A 177 -13.50 14.31 -9.38
CA PHE A 177 -13.61 13.08 -10.19
C PHE A 177 -14.89 12.99 -11.02
N ASP A 178 -15.62 14.08 -11.16
CA ASP A 178 -16.87 14.05 -11.93
C ASP A 178 -16.62 13.77 -13.42
N SER A 179 -15.38 13.94 -13.88
CA SER A 179 -14.94 13.53 -15.22
C SER A 179 -14.47 12.08 -15.27
N ALA A 180 -15.17 11.26 -16.07
CA ALA A 180 -14.77 9.88 -16.37
C ALA A 180 -13.32 9.78 -16.89
N LYS A 181 -12.83 10.78 -17.64
CA LYS A 181 -11.43 10.80 -18.14
C LYS A 181 -10.41 10.84 -17.01
N MET A 182 -10.64 11.66 -15.98
CA MET A 182 -9.74 11.79 -14.83
C MET A 182 -9.69 10.51 -14.00
N ASN A 183 -10.84 9.86 -13.84
CA ASN A 183 -11.00 8.55 -13.24
C ASN A 183 -10.12 7.50 -13.94
N TRP A 184 -10.19 7.42 -15.27
CA TRP A 184 -9.36 6.48 -16.06
C TRP A 184 -7.86 6.78 -15.95
N ILE A 185 -7.46 8.05 -16.00
CA ILE A 185 -6.04 8.44 -15.86
C ILE A 185 -5.52 8.02 -14.48
N ALA A 186 -6.25 8.32 -13.41
CA ALA A 186 -5.87 7.90 -12.06
C ALA A 186 -5.72 6.38 -11.93
N GLN A 187 -6.58 5.62 -12.64
CA GLN A 187 -6.53 4.16 -12.63
C GLN A 187 -5.33 3.61 -13.40
N CYS A 188 -4.98 4.20 -14.54
CA CYS A 188 -3.78 3.85 -15.29
C CYS A 188 -2.51 4.15 -14.50
N LEU A 189 -2.46 5.31 -13.81
CA LEU A 189 -1.33 5.65 -12.93
C LEU A 189 -1.20 4.66 -11.77
N ASN A 190 -2.30 4.29 -11.11
CA ASN A 190 -2.28 3.30 -10.03
C ASN A 190 -1.76 1.94 -10.53
N THR A 191 -2.30 1.47 -11.66
CA THR A 191 -1.91 0.18 -12.25
C THR A 191 -0.42 0.17 -12.61
N SER A 192 0.06 1.24 -13.24
CA SER A 192 1.47 1.39 -13.61
C SER A 192 2.38 1.47 -12.39
N ALA A 193 1.98 2.20 -11.34
CA ALA A 193 2.69 2.24 -10.07
C ALA A 193 2.83 0.83 -9.48
N GLN A 194 1.72 0.11 -9.31
CA GLN A 194 1.78 -1.23 -8.70
C GLN A 194 2.51 -2.26 -9.55
N ALA A 195 2.47 -2.14 -10.88
CA ALA A 195 3.26 -2.98 -11.78
C ALA A 195 4.76 -2.76 -11.56
N LEU A 196 5.20 -1.50 -11.49
CA LEU A 196 6.60 -1.15 -11.24
C LEU A 196 7.04 -1.52 -9.82
N TYR A 197 6.15 -1.42 -8.84
CA TYR A 197 6.39 -1.93 -7.48
C TYR A 197 6.66 -3.43 -7.47
N LEU A 198 5.80 -4.23 -8.13
CA LEU A 198 6.00 -5.67 -8.27
C LEU A 198 7.31 -5.99 -9.00
N LEU A 199 7.61 -5.30 -10.10
CA LEU A 199 8.88 -5.47 -10.82
C LEU A 199 10.09 -5.16 -9.92
N GLY A 200 10.04 -4.08 -9.15
CA GLY A 200 11.06 -3.75 -8.16
C GLY A 200 11.23 -4.85 -7.10
N ALA A 201 10.13 -5.42 -6.61
CA ALA A 201 10.14 -6.54 -5.67
C ALA A 201 10.77 -7.81 -6.27
N LEU A 202 10.45 -8.14 -7.52
CA LEU A 202 11.03 -9.28 -8.24
C LEU A 202 12.52 -9.08 -8.51
N MET A 203 12.94 -7.88 -8.92
CA MET A 203 14.35 -7.56 -9.13
C MET A 203 15.15 -7.62 -7.82
N LEU A 204 14.58 -7.18 -6.70
CA LEU A 204 15.18 -7.33 -5.38
C LEU A 204 15.35 -8.79 -4.99
N HIS A 205 14.33 -9.61 -5.26
CA HIS A 205 14.39 -11.04 -5.02
C HIS A 205 15.55 -11.69 -5.79
N GLU A 206 15.61 -11.45 -7.10
CA GLU A 206 16.65 -11.98 -7.99
C GLU A 206 18.04 -11.51 -7.59
N ALA A 207 18.17 -10.26 -7.12
CA ALA A 207 19.42 -9.73 -6.58
C ALA A 207 19.84 -10.36 -5.24
N GLY A 208 18.99 -11.22 -4.65
CA GLY A 208 19.33 -12.00 -3.47
C GLY A 208 18.84 -11.40 -2.15
N LEU A 209 17.76 -10.62 -2.14
CA LEU A 209 17.19 -10.04 -0.92
C LEU A 209 16.98 -11.08 0.19
N GLY A 210 16.44 -12.25 -0.14
CA GLY A 210 16.24 -13.35 0.81
C GLY A 210 17.52 -14.06 1.30
N LYS A 211 18.68 -13.76 0.70
CA LYS A 211 20.00 -14.31 1.05
C LYS A 211 20.90 -13.28 1.75
N LEU A 212 20.45 -12.04 1.90
CA LEU A 212 21.22 -10.96 2.49
C LEU A 212 21.47 -11.24 3.98
N LYS A 213 22.73 -11.47 4.37
CA LYS A 213 23.12 -11.74 5.76
C LYS A 213 22.83 -10.53 6.65
N ASN A 214 22.60 -10.78 7.94
CA ASN A 214 22.59 -9.71 8.94
C ASN A 214 24.05 -9.32 9.19
N GLU A 215 24.41 -8.11 8.77
CA GLU A 215 25.67 -7.45 9.17
C GLU A 215 25.49 -6.85 10.56
#